data_AF-A0A5Q4DBU1-F1
#
_entry.id   AF-A0A5Q4DBU1-F1
#
_cell.length_a   1.000
_cell.length_b   1.000
_cell.length_c   1.000
_cell.angle_alpha   90.00
_cell.angle_beta   90.00
_cell.angle_gamma   90.00
#
_symmetry.space_group_name_H-M   'P 1'
#
loop_
_entity.id
_entity.type
_entity.pdbx_description
1 polymer ?
#
loop_
_entity_poly.entity_id
_entity_poly.type
_entity_poly.pdbx_seq_one_letter_code
_entity_poly.pdbx_strand_id
1 'polypeptide(L)'
;RMPQAIEGWDFAETTQVPVTEAGLSSAFVGNFRNLWIGQRLAVTVQVLSEAFATSNWATGFLVAARWDVQSDHPAALGRIVNILADEDAGS
;
A
#
# COMPACT_ATOMS: atom_id res chain seq x y z
N ARG A 1 0.37 -3.70 22.52
CA ARG A 1 -0.40 -2.53 23.04
C ARG A 1 0.10 -1.27 22.33
N MET A 2 -0.77 -0.38 21.87
CA MET A 2 -0.35 0.83 21.15
C MET A 2 0.39 1.79 22.11
N PRO A 3 1.57 2.34 21.74
CA PRO A 3 2.29 3.28 22.59
C PRO A 3 1.46 4.54 22.86
N GLN A 4 1.48 5.04 24.11
CA GLN A 4 0.77 6.28 24.50
C GLN A 4 1.20 7.49 23.65
N ALA A 5 2.45 7.50 23.17
CA ALA A 5 2.99 8.58 22.35
C ALA A 5 2.28 8.77 21.00
N ILE A 6 1.57 7.75 20.52
CA ILE A 6 0.79 7.81 19.27
C ILE A 6 -0.71 7.66 19.53
N GLU A 7 -1.15 7.81 20.78
CA GLU A 7 -2.56 7.75 21.14
C GLU A 7 -3.34 8.85 20.41
N GLY A 8 -4.47 8.46 19.79
CA GLY A 8 -5.30 9.35 18.98
C GLY A 8 -4.83 9.58 17.54
N TRP A 9 -3.76 8.93 17.09
CA TRP A 9 -3.37 8.94 15.68
C TRP A 9 -4.18 7.90 14.90
N ASP A 10 -4.57 8.25 13.68
CA ASP A 10 -5.21 7.32 12.76
C ASP A 10 -4.22 6.22 12.36
N PHE A 11 -4.67 4.97 12.46
CA PHE A 11 -3.86 3.79 12.13
C PHE A 11 -4.54 2.95 11.05
N ALA A 12 -3.78 2.58 10.03
CA ALA A 12 -4.24 1.73 8.94
C ALA A 12 -3.22 0.61 8.71
N GLU A 13 -3.70 -0.63 8.72
CA GLU A 13 -2.90 -1.82 8.43
C GLU A 13 -2.98 -2.17 6.95
N THR A 14 -1.88 -2.66 6.39
CA THR A 14 -1.85 -3.17 5.02
C THR A 14 -0.74 -4.19 4.84
N THR A 15 -1.00 -5.18 3.99
CA THR A 15 0.01 -6.18 3.58
C THR A 15 1.00 -5.63 2.56
N GLN A 16 0.79 -4.41 2.07
CA GLN A 16 1.60 -3.77 1.02
C GLN A 16 2.84 -3.04 1.58
N VAL A 17 2.93 -2.83 2.89
CA VAL A 17 4.14 -2.25 3.48
C VAL A 17 5.24 -3.33 3.51
N PRO A 18 6.40 -3.09 2.87
CA PRO A 18 7.43 -4.12 2.77
C PRO A 18 8.01 -4.50 4.13
N VAL A 19 8.07 -5.80 4.39
CA VAL A 19 8.74 -6.40 5.55
C VAL A 19 10.24 -6.40 5.25
N THR A 20 11.05 -5.79 6.13
CA THR A 20 12.48 -5.55 5.86
C THR A 20 13.36 -6.74 6.13
N GLU A 21 12.95 -7.68 6.98
CA GLU A 21 13.67 -8.92 7.31
C GLU A 21 12.73 -9.90 8.04
N ALA A 22 13.10 -11.19 8.13
CA ALA A 22 12.26 -12.30 8.60
C ALA A 22 11.49 -11.99 9.91
N GLY A 23 10.22 -11.60 9.78
CA GLY A 23 9.30 -11.35 10.90
C GLY A 23 9.30 -9.92 11.45
N LEU A 24 10.11 -9.00 10.91
CA LEU A 24 10.18 -7.63 11.39
C LEU A 24 9.27 -6.69 10.60
N SER A 25 8.39 -5.99 11.31
CA SER A 25 7.42 -5.09 10.70
C SER A 25 8.04 -3.75 10.34
N SER A 26 7.49 -3.10 9.31
CA SER A 26 7.78 -1.71 8.97
C SER A 26 6.50 -0.88 9.05
N ALA A 27 6.64 0.41 9.32
CA ALA A 27 5.52 1.36 9.29
C ALA A 27 5.93 2.64 8.55
N PHE A 28 4.95 3.27 7.92
CA PHE A 28 5.07 4.64 7.45
C PHE A 28 4.30 5.55 8.41
N VAL A 29 4.93 6.63 8.84
CA VAL A 29 4.39 7.53 9.85
C VAL A 29 4.56 8.95 9.36
N GLY A 30 3.54 9.78 9.52
CA GLY A 30 3.61 11.17 9.11
C GLY A 30 2.27 11.77 8.74
N ASN A 31 2.29 12.98 8.18
CA ASN A 31 1.09 13.65 7.72
C ASN A 31 0.77 13.27 6.27
N PHE A 32 -0.06 12.25 6.10
CA PHE A 32 -0.51 11.77 4.79
C PHE A 32 -1.39 12.77 4.02
N ARG A 33 -1.83 13.89 4.63
CA ARG A 33 -2.49 14.98 3.89
C ARG A 33 -1.55 15.65 2.87
N ASN A 34 -0.23 15.48 3.04
CA ASN A 34 0.77 15.98 2.09
C ASN A 34 1.09 14.96 0.97
N LEU A 35 0.42 13.80 0.95
CA LEU A 35 0.53 12.81 -0.10
C LEU A 35 -0.64 12.95 -1.08
N TRP A 36 -0.34 13.32 -2.32
CA TRP A 36 -1.30 13.44 -3.40
C TRP A 36 -1.34 12.14 -4.20
N ILE A 37 -2.54 11.58 -4.35
CA ILE A 37 -2.81 10.45 -5.22
C ILE A 37 -3.79 10.94 -6.28
N GLY A 38 -3.29 11.15 -7.50
CA GLY A 38 -4.07 11.66 -8.62
C GLY A 38 -4.44 10.56 -9.60
N GLN A 39 -5.70 10.46 -9.99
CA GLN A 39 -6.14 9.55 -11.04
C GLN A 39 -6.05 10.26 -12.41
N ARG A 40 -5.21 9.74 -13.30
CA ARG A 40 -5.04 10.26 -14.66
C ARG A 40 -5.88 9.52 -15.68
N LEU A 41 -6.00 8.20 -15.53
CA LEU A 41 -6.85 7.36 -16.36
C LEU A 41 -7.80 6.60 -15.45
N ALA A 42 -9.10 6.72 -15.72
CA ALA A 42 -10.10 5.91 -15.04
C ALA A 42 -9.93 4.43 -15.31
N VAL A 43 -10.47 3.60 -14.43
CA VAL A 43 -10.46 2.15 -14.62
C VAL A 43 -11.26 1.81 -15.87
N THR A 44 -10.58 1.19 -16.83
CA THR A 44 -11.17 0.68 -18.07
C THR A 44 -11.01 -0.83 -18.09
N VAL A 45 -12.06 -1.53 -18.56
CA VAL A 45 -12.09 -2.98 -18.70
C VAL A 45 -12.43 -3.28 -20.15
N GLN A 46 -11.59 -4.06 -20.83
CA GLN A 46 -11.76 -4.46 -22.22
C GLN A 46 -11.76 -5.98 -22.33
N VAL A 47 -12.69 -6.53 -23.10
CA VAL A 47 -12.74 -7.97 -23.39
C VAL A 47 -11.78 -8.26 -24.53
N LEU A 48 -10.88 -9.24 -24.34
CA LEU A 48 -9.91 -9.65 -25.35
C LEU A 48 -10.56 -10.67 -26.28
N SER A 49 -10.88 -10.25 -27.51
CA SER A 49 -11.64 -11.06 -28.48
C SER A 49 -10.79 -11.90 -29.44
N GLU A 50 -9.51 -11.59 -29.66
CA GLU A 50 -8.83 -12.00 -30.91
C GLU A 50 -7.77 -13.11 -30.80
N ALA A 51 -7.21 -13.42 -29.62
CA ALA A 51 -6.15 -14.45 -29.48
C ALA A 51 -6.44 -15.58 -28.47
N PHE A 52 -7.23 -15.32 -27.43
CA PHE A 52 -7.52 -16.31 -26.37
C PHE A 52 -8.73 -17.21 -26.69
N ALA A 53 -9.65 -16.71 -27.52
CA ALA A 53 -10.84 -17.44 -27.95
C ALA A 53 -10.51 -18.60 -28.90
N THR A 54 -9.45 -18.45 -29.72
CA THR A 54 -9.06 -19.42 -30.76
C THR A 54 -8.14 -20.54 -30.24
N SER A 55 -7.41 -20.32 -29.15
CA SER A 55 -6.39 -21.26 -28.66
C SER A 55 -6.82 -22.05 -27.42
N ASN A 56 -7.57 -21.47 -26.48
CA ASN A 56 -7.79 -22.07 -25.16
C ASN A 56 -9.23 -21.95 -24.59
N TRP A 57 -10.22 -21.54 -25.39
CA TRP A 57 -11.60 -21.28 -24.90
C TRP A 57 -11.68 -20.33 -23.70
N ALA A 58 -10.66 -19.48 -23.53
CA ALA A 58 -10.56 -18.59 -22.38
C ALA A 58 -11.04 -17.18 -22.77
N THR A 59 -11.83 -16.56 -21.89
CA THR A 59 -12.16 -15.14 -22.02
C THR A 59 -11.11 -14.32 -21.26
N GLY A 60 -10.34 -13.52 -21.99
CA GLY A 60 -9.37 -12.61 -21.40
C GLY A 60 -9.99 -11.23 -21.14
N PHE A 61 -9.57 -10.57 -20.06
CA PHE A 61 -9.92 -9.18 -19.77
C PHE A 61 -8.64 -8.37 -19.62
N LEU A 62 -8.57 -7.21 -20.27
CA LEU A 62 -7.56 -6.19 -20.02
C LEU A 62 -8.17 -5.13 -19.11
N VAL A 63 -7.60 -4.97 -17.92
CA VAL A 63 -7.97 -3.90 -16.99
C VAL A 63 -6.83 -2.91 -16.94
N ALA A 64 -7.12 -1.64 -17.25
CA ALA A 64 -6.12 -0.57 -17.26
C ALA A 64 -6.62 0.62 -16.46
N ALA A 65 -5.72 1.18 -15.64
CA ALA A 65 -5.93 2.39 -14.90
C ALA A 65 -4.57 3.08 -14.66
N ARG A 66 -4.59 4.38 -14.43
CA ARG A 66 -3.37 5.13 -14.15
C ARG A 66 -3.59 6.09 -12.99
N TRP A 67 -2.80 5.89 -11.95
CA TRP A 67 -2.66 6.79 -10.84
C TRP A 67 -1.21 7.28 -10.76
N ASP A 68 -1.04 8.55 -10.43
CA ASP A 68 0.25 9.13 -10.13
C ASP A 68 0.27 9.48 -8.63
N VAL A 69 1.41 9.28 -7.97
CA VAL A 69 1.59 9.55 -6.54
C VAL A 69 2.71 10.58 -6.38
N GLN A 70 2.45 11.64 -5.63
CA GLN A 70 3.40 12.72 -5.39
C GLN A 70 3.31 13.20 -3.95
N SER A 71 4.46 13.45 -3.31
CA SER A 71 4.50 14.14 -2.02
C SER A 71 4.78 15.63 -2.23
N ASP A 72 3.97 16.48 -1.60
CA ASP A 72 4.17 17.94 -1.58
C ASP A 72 5.26 18.34 -0.57
N HIS A 73 5.35 17.60 0.53
CA HIS A 73 6.39 17.79 1.53
C HIS A 73 6.99 16.44 1.96
N PRO A 74 8.04 15.95 1.27
CA PRO A 74 8.62 14.63 1.54
C PRO A 74 9.08 14.43 2.99
N ALA A 75 9.56 15.50 3.64
CA ALA A 75 9.99 15.45 5.03
C ALA A 75 8.85 15.25 6.05
N ALA A 76 7.57 15.39 5.63
CA ALA A 76 6.42 15.09 6.47
C ALA A 76 6.11 13.58 6.56
N LEU A 77 6.81 12.74 5.80
CA LEU A 77 6.63 11.29 5.78
C LEU A 77 7.93 10.61 6.18
N GLY A 78 7.85 9.76 7.22
CA GLY A 78 8.94 8.93 7.70
C GLY A 78 8.63 7.46 7.50
N ARG A 79 9.69 6.66 7.39
CA ARG A 79 9.60 5.20 7.44
C ARG A 79 10.32 4.71 8.69
N ILE A 80 9.62 3.90 9.47
CA ILE A 80 10.19 3.15 10.59
C ILE A 80 10.36 1.72 10.10
N VAL A 81 11.58 1.20 10.22
CA VAL A 81 11.92 -0.17 9.84
C VAL A 81 12.27 -0.97 11.08
N ASN A 82 12.17 -2.29 10.99
CA ASN A 82 12.59 -3.22 12.04
C ASN A 82 11.87 -3.03 13.38
N ILE A 83 10.55 -2.85 13.32
CA ILE A 83 9.71 -2.78 14.51
C ILE A 83 9.64 -4.18 15.13
N LEU A 84 10.17 -4.30 16.34
CA LEU A 84 10.08 -5.50 17.17
C LEU A 84 8.69 -5.56 17.79
N ALA A 85 8.02 -6.71 17.65
CA ALA A 85 6.90 -7.03 18.53
C ALA A 85 7.50 -7.34 19.90
N ASP A 86 7.16 -6.55 20.91
CA ASP A 86 7.63 -6.78 22.27
C ASP A 86 6.98 -8.09 22.79
N GLU A 87 7.77 -9.16 22.90
CA GLU A 87 7.31 -10.44 23.44
C GLU A 87 7.26 -10.45 24.99
N ASP A 88 7.70 -9.39 25.70
CA ASP A 88 7.90 -9.43 27.16
C ASP A 88 7.28 -8.25 27.96
N ALA A 89 6.17 -7.66 27.52
CA ALA A 89 5.42 -6.69 28.36
C ALA A 89 4.49 -7.35 29.40
N GLY A 90 4.90 -8.51 29.93
CA GLY A 90 4.13 -9.35 30.85
C GLY A 90 4.98 -10.00 31.94
N SER A 91 5.47 -9.19 32.89
CA SER A 91 5.76 -9.63 34.27
C SER A 91 5.65 -8.46 35.23
#